data_AF-A0A8J2NR70-F1
#
_entry.id   AF-A0A8J2NR70-F1
#
_cell.length_a   1.000
_cell.length_b   1.000
_cell.length_c   1.000
_cell.angle_alpha   90.00
_cell.angle_beta   90.00
_cell.angle_gamma   90.00
#
_symmetry.space_group_name_H-M   'P 1'
#
loop_
_entity.id
_entity.type
_entity.pdbx_description
1 polymer ?
#
loop_
_entity_poly.entity_id
_entity_poly.type
_entity_poly.pdbx_seq_one_letter_code
_entity_poly.pdbx_strand_id
1 'polypeptide(L)'
;MCRKSSRLLVLILRRLRQVHGNYHSLATYHFWGSFLMRGYSNGRRNMVPLFFYNLEVTRRYFKGATLPPLLALTYPEVQEKAVEEIHAALGTNTFPRYSDRVNLPYCEALLLETLRKTTIVPLSLPHSALEDTEFQGFLIKKDTLVIVLASGNASEKTSPEINSFCLL
;
A
#
# COMPACT_ATOMS: atom_id res chain seq x y z
N MET A 1 -9.18 17.55 -10.44
CA MET A 1 -9.77 16.31 -9.88
C MET A 1 -10.74 15.69 -10.90
N CYS A 2 -10.52 14.43 -11.26
CA CYS A 2 -11.05 13.78 -12.47
C CYS A 2 -12.55 13.38 -12.37
N ARG A 3 -13.35 13.64 -13.42
CA ARG A 3 -14.79 13.27 -13.58
C ARG A 3 -15.13 11.80 -13.24
N LYS A 4 -14.15 10.88 -13.31
CA LYS A 4 -14.33 9.46 -12.95
C LYS A 4 -14.52 9.24 -11.44
N SER A 5 -13.89 10.05 -10.59
CA SER A 5 -14.01 9.93 -9.13
C SER A 5 -15.42 10.22 -8.64
N SER A 6 -16.15 11.12 -9.32
CA SER A 6 -17.52 11.51 -9.01
C SER A 6 -18.52 10.37 -9.27
N ARG A 7 -18.36 9.64 -10.39
CA ARG A 7 -19.25 8.50 -10.73
C ARG A 7 -19.07 7.31 -9.80
N LEU A 8 -17.82 6.99 -9.45
CA LEU A 8 -17.53 5.89 -8.53
C LEU A 8 -18.13 6.16 -7.15
N LEU A 9 -17.89 7.37 -6.61
CA LEU A 9 -18.45 7.80 -5.32
C LEU A 9 -19.98 7.72 -5.31
N VAL A 10 -20.65 8.14 -6.38
CA VAL A 10 -22.10 8.01 -6.53
C VAL A 10 -22.56 6.55 -6.55
N LEU A 11 -21.85 5.65 -7.25
CA LEU A 11 -22.17 4.22 -7.27
C LEU A 11 -21.98 3.57 -5.89
N ILE A 12 -20.93 3.93 -5.17
CA ILE A 12 -20.66 3.44 -3.82
C ILE A 12 -21.75 3.93 -2.88
N LEU A 13 -22.07 5.22 -2.89
CA LEU A 13 -23.15 5.78 -2.07
C LEU A 13 -24.51 5.14 -2.38
N ARG A 14 -24.80 4.85 -3.65
CA ARG A 14 -25.99 4.09 -4.07
C ARG A 14 -25.97 2.66 -3.52
N ARG A 15 -24.83 1.98 -3.56
CA ARG A 15 -24.68 0.61 -3.03
C ARG A 15 -24.77 0.58 -1.51
N LEU A 16 -24.13 1.52 -0.80
CA LEU A 16 -24.22 1.66 0.66
C LEU A 16 -25.68 1.92 1.10
N ARG A 17 -26.44 2.71 0.32
CA ARG A 17 -27.87 2.94 0.56
C ARG A 17 -28.71 1.67 0.36
N GLN A 18 -28.42 0.87 -0.66
CA GLN A 18 -29.08 -0.44 -0.86
C GLN A 18 -28.74 -1.44 0.25
N VAL A 19 -27.48 -1.43 0.72
CA VAL A 19 -27.01 -2.29 1.82
C VAL A 19 -27.62 -1.86 3.16
N HIS A 20 -27.95 -0.58 3.35
CA HIS A 20 -28.56 -0.11 4.59
C HIS A 20 -29.90 -0.82 4.90
N GLY A 21 -30.67 -1.19 3.87
CA GLY A 21 -31.91 -1.95 4.02
C GLY A 21 -31.72 -3.43 4.38
N ASN A 22 -30.53 -4.00 4.19
CA ASN A 22 -30.16 -5.40 4.49
C ASN A 22 -29.07 -5.50 5.58
N TYR A 23 -29.09 -4.57 6.54
CA TYR A 23 -28.02 -4.40 7.54
C TYR A 23 -27.72 -5.66 8.37
N HIS A 24 -28.75 -6.47 8.66
CA HIS A 24 -28.62 -7.63 9.52
C HIS A 24 -27.86 -8.81 8.90
N SER A 25 -27.73 -8.92 7.58
CA SER A 25 -27.02 -10.05 6.94
C SER A 25 -25.62 -9.73 6.41
N LEU A 26 -25.27 -8.45 6.25
CA LEU A 26 -23.99 -7.99 5.68
C LEU A 26 -22.97 -7.51 6.72
N ALA A 27 -23.38 -7.27 7.96
CA ALA A 27 -22.49 -6.87 9.06
C ALA A 27 -21.46 -7.95 9.45
N THR A 28 -21.61 -9.18 8.93
CA THR A 28 -20.90 -10.38 9.38
C THR A 28 -19.66 -10.77 8.57
N TYR A 29 -19.37 -10.20 7.40
CA TYR A 29 -18.39 -10.84 6.49
C TYR A 29 -17.03 -10.16 6.27
N HIS A 30 -16.80 -8.89 6.62
CA HIS A 30 -15.43 -8.35 6.55
C HIS A 30 -15.28 -7.01 7.28
N PHE A 31 -14.17 -6.81 7.98
CA PHE A 31 -13.82 -5.58 8.73
C PHE A 31 -14.12 -4.29 7.93
N TRP A 32 -13.74 -4.25 6.66
CA TRP A 32 -13.93 -3.07 5.81
C TRP A 32 -15.41 -2.76 5.49
N GLY A 33 -16.27 -3.77 5.42
CA GLY A 33 -17.71 -3.56 5.23
C GLY A 33 -18.31 -2.85 6.44
N SER A 34 -18.08 -3.40 7.64
CA SER A 34 -18.57 -2.84 8.90
C SER A 34 -17.94 -1.47 9.19
N PHE A 35 -16.64 -1.30 8.93
CA PHE A 35 -15.95 -0.02 9.07
C PHE A 35 -16.54 1.05 8.15
N LEU A 36 -16.62 0.81 6.83
CA LEU A 36 -17.18 1.78 5.87
C LEU A 36 -18.63 2.15 6.18
N MET A 37 -19.47 1.17 6.56
CA MET A 37 -20.86 1.41 6.92
C MET A 37 -21.00 2.23 8.21
N ARG A 38 -20.16 1.97 9.23
CA ARG A 38 -20.13 2.73 10.48
C ARG A 38 -19.60 4.16 10.26
N GLY A 39 -18.59 4.35 9.40
CA GLY A 39 -18.11 5.68 9.03
C GLY A 39 -19.13 6.48 8.23
N TYR A 40 -19.86 5.83 7.33
CA TYR A 40 -20.96 6.46 6.58
C TYR A 40 -22.11 6.89 7.51
N SER A 41 -22.54 6.02 8.44
CA SER A 41 -23.60 6.32 9.42
C SER A 41 -23.22 7.45 10.38
N ASN A 42 -21.93 7.56 10.75
CA ASN A 42 -21.43 8.60 11.65
C ASN A 42 -21.11 9.94 10.92
N GLY A 43 -21.52 10.10 9.66
CA GLY A 43 -21.25 11.31 8.87
C GLY A 43 -19.78 11.54 8.51
N ARG A 44 -18.88 10.58 8.81
CA ARG A 44 -17.44 10.67 8.51
C ARG A 44 -17.17 10.32 7.05
N ARG A 45 -17.39 11.29 6.16
CA ARG A 45 -17.15 11.16 4.70
C ARG A 45 -15.69 10.88 4.32
N ASN A 46 -14.74 11.16 5.22
CA ASN A 46 -13.29 11.04 4.98
C ASN A 46 -12.79 9.58 4.94
N MET A 47 -13.59 8.61 5.38
CA MET A 47 -13.22 7.19 5.35
C MET A 47 -13.31 6.54 3.97
N VAL A 48 -14.25 7.00 3.13
CA VAL A 48 -14.43 6.47 1.78
C VAL A 48 -13.18 6.74 0.93
N PRO A 49 -12.61 7.96 0.89
CA PRO A 49 -11.34 8.22 0.22
C PRO A 49 -10.17 7.33 0.68
N LEU A 50 -10.04 7.06 1.98
CA LEU A 50 -8.93 6.24 2.51
C LEU A 50 -9.01 4.79 2.03
N PHE A 51 -10.20 4.21 1.95
CA PHE A 51 -10.39 2.87 1.39
C PHE A 51 -10.00 2.81 -0.09
N PHE A 52 -10.44 3.78 -0.89
CA PHE A 52 -10.07 3.84 -2.32
C PHE A 52 -8.59 4.10 -2.52
N TYR A 53 -7.99 4.91 -1.66
CA TYR A 53 -6.55 5.14 -1.67
C TYR A 53 -5.79 3.82 -1.47
N ASN A 54 -6.11 3.07 -0.41
CA ASN A 54 -5.48 1.76 -0.16
C ASN A 54 -5.70 0.78 -1.32
N LEU A 55 -6.93 0.68 -1.83
CA LEU A 55 -7.25 -0.20 -2.95
C LEU A 55 -6.48 0.17 -4.22
N GLU A 56 -6.37 1.47 -4.53
CA GLU A 56 -5.64 1.95 -5.70
C GLU A 56 -4.13 1.73 -5.56
N VAL A 57 -3.57 1.92 -4.35
CA VAL A 57 -2.16 1.61 -4.06
C VAL A 57 -1.89 0.11 -4.24
N THR A 58 -2.72 -0.77 -3.65
CA THR A 58 -2.63 -2.22 -3.84
C THR A 58 -2.79 -2.61 -5.30
N ARG A 59 -3.76 -2.01 -6.01
CA ARG A 59 -3.94 -2.24 -7.44
C ARG A 59 -2.70 -1.87 -8.24
N ARG A 60 -1.99 -0.79 -7.90
CA ARG A 60 -0.75 -0.40 -8.58
C ARG A 60 0.39 -1.37 -8.31
N TYR A 61 0.42 -2.05 -7.16
CA TYR A 61 1.36 -3.15 -6.96
C TYR A 61 1.10 -4.32 -7.92
N PHE A 62 -0.17 -4.68 -8.15
CA PHE A 62 -0.52 -5.89 -8.92
C PHE A 62 -0.85 -5.67 -10.41
N LYS A 63 -1.20 -4.45 -10.83
CA LYS A 63 -1.53 -4.17 -12.23
C LYS A 63 -0.25 -4.04 -13.05
N GLY A 64 -0.14 -4.82 -14.12
CA GLY A 64 1.06 -5.03 -14.96
C GLY A 64 1.64 -3.84 -15.74
N ALA A 65 1.60 -2.63 -15.20
CA ALA A 65 2.23 -1.43 -15.76
C ALA A 65 3.24 -0.77 -14.81
N THR A 66 3.45 -1.32 -13.62
CA THR A 66 4.38 -0.80 -12.59
C THR A 66 5.59 -1.73 -12.48
N LEU A 67 6.69 -1.26 -11.90
CA LEU A 67 8.00 -1.92 -11.83
C LEU A 67 8.05 -3.42 -11.39
N PRO A 68 7.15 -4.03 -10.57
CA PRO A 68 7.39 -5.38 -10.05
C PRO A 68 7.46 -6.50 -11.11
N PRO A 69 6.56 -6.56 -12.12
CA PRO A 69 6.75 -7.46 -13.26
C PRO A 69 7.93 -7.04 -14.16
N LEU A 70 8.23 -5.74 -14.24
CA LEU A 70 9.39 -5.25 -14.98
C LEU A 70 10.69 -5.77 -14.34
N LEU A 71 10.72 -5.86 -13.02
CA LEU A 71 11.82 -6.38 -12.23
C LEU A 71 12.07 -7.87 -12.47
N ALA A 72 10.99 -8.66 -12.52
CA ALA A 72 11.05 -10.07 -12.89
C ALA A 72 11.54 -10.26 -14.34
N LEU A 73 11.18 -9.33 -15.25
CA LEU A 73 11.64 -9.35 -16.64
C LEU A 73 13.07 -8.83 -16.83
N THR A 74 13.54 -7.91 -15.99
CA THR A 74 14.89 -7.33 -16.08
C THR A 74 15.96 -8.14 -15.33
N TYR A 75 15.56 -8.94 -14.32
CA TYR A 75 16.47 -9.73 -13.49
C TYR A 75 15.99 -11.19 -13.37
N PRO A 76 16.05 -11.97 -14.46
CA PRO A 76 15.65 -13.38 -14.43
C PRO A 76 16.45 -14.19 -13.40
N GLU A 77 17.73 -13.88 -13.18
CA GLU A 77 18.56 -14.55 -12.17
C GLU A 77 18.05 -14.34 -10.74
N VAL A 78 17.43 -13.19 -10.46
CA VAL A 78 16.86 -12.89 -9.14
C VAL A 78 15.57 -13.69 -8.94
N GLN A 79 14.79 -13.86 -10.00
CA GLN A 79 13.57 -14.67 -9.98
C GLN A 79 13.88 -16.15 -9.79
N GLU A 80 14.89 -16.68 -10.49
CA GLU A 80 15.31 -18.08 -10.33
C GLU A 80 15.71 -18.40 -8.89
N LYS A 81 16.53 -17.56 -8.27
CA LYS A 81 16.91 -17.71 -6.85
C LYS A 81 15.71 -17.67 -5.89
N ALA A 82 14.72 -16.83 -6.16
CA ALA A 82 13.51 -16.77 -5.35
C ALA A 82 12.67 -18.05 -5.48
N VAL A 83 12.55 -18.58 -6.70
CA VAL A 83 11.86 -19.84 -6.96
C VAL A 83 12.59 -21.03 -6.33
N GLU A 84 13.93 -21.05 -6.40
CA GLU A 84 14.77 -22.04 -5.72
C GLU A 84 14.56 -22.03 -4.20
N GLU A 85 14.56 -20.85 -3.57
CA GLU A 85 14.30 -20.72 -2.13
C GLU A 85 12.91 -21.26 -1.75
N ILE A 86 11.87 -20.88 -2.52
CA ILE A 86 10.50 -21.35 -2.29
C ILE A 86 10.42 -22.88 -2.39
N HIS A 87 11.01 -23.46 -3.44
CA HIS A 87 11.00 -24.90 -3.61
C HIS A 87 11.82 -25.63 -2.56
N ALA A 88 12.93 -25.07 -2.11
CA ALA A 88 13.74 -25.63 -1.04
C ALA A 88 13.01 -25.62 0.31
N ALA A 89 12.28 -24.55 0.63
CA ALA A 89 11.59 -24.41 1.91
C ALA A 89 10.23 -25.12 1.98
N LEU A 90 9.45 -25.11 0.89
CA LEU A 90 8.04 -25.53 0.87
C LEU A 90 7.75 -26.75 -0.03
N GLY A 91 8.71 -27.15 -0.86
CA GLY A 91 8.51 -28.16 -1.88
C GLY A 91 7.66 -27.66 -3.06
N THR A 92 7.30 -28.57 -3.97
CA THR A 92 6.60 -28.23 -5.24
C THR A 92 5.08 -28.31 -5.16
N ASN A 93 4.51 -28.97 -4.14
CA ASN A 93 3.08 -29.28 -4.07
C ASN A 93 2.31 -28.48 -3.00
N THR A 94 2.94 -27.49 -2.36
CA THR A 94 2.29 -26.67 -1.33
C THR A 94 2.19 -25.22 -1.76
N PHE A 95 1.08 -24.57 -1.41
CA PHE A 95 0.92 -23.14 -1.62
C PHE A 95 1.53 -22.38 -0.44
N PRO A 96 2.30 -21.30 -0.69
CA PRO A 96 2.87 -20.49 0.36
C PRO A 96 1.79 -19.90 1.26
N ARG A 97 1.97 -20.03 2.57
CA ARG A 97 1.17 -19.36 3.59
C ARG A 97 1.95 -18.21 4.19
N TYR A 98 1.24 -17.27 4.82
CA TYR A 98 1.90 -16.16 5.49
C TYR A 98 2.83 -16.61 6.63
N SER A 99 2.52 -17.73 7.29
CA SER A 99 3.39 -18.35 8.31
C SER A 99 4.77 -18.73 7.77
N ASP A 100 4.86 -19.00 6.48
CA ASP A 100 6.06 -19.53 5.84
C ASP A 100 7.07 -18.43 5.51
N ARG A 101 6.66 -17.16 5.65
CA ARG A 101 7.51 -15.99 5.45
C ARG A 101 8.85 -16.09 6.19
N VAL A 102 8.84 -16.61 7.42
CA VAL A 102 10.04 -16.75 8.26
C VAL A 102 11.09 -17.67 7.62
N ASN A 103 10.66 -18.60 6.76
CA ASN A 103 11.52 -19.54 6.06
C ASN A 103 11.95 -19.04 4.67
N LEU A 104 11.56 -17.83 4.26
CA LEU A 104 11.80 -17.28 2.92
C LEU A 104 12.52 -15.90 3.00
N PRO A 105 13.72 -15.83 3.62
CA PRO A 105 14.44 -14.57 3.82
C PRO A 105 14.80 -13.85 2.52
N TYR A 106 15.15 -14.57 1.45
CA TYR A 106 15.49 -13.98 0.16
C TYR A 106 14.24 -13.42 -0.53
N CYS A 107 13.13 -14.14 -0.52
CA CYS A 107 11.85 -13.62 -1.03
C CYS A 107 11.38 -12.38 -0.24
N GLU A 108 11.58 -12.35 1.07
CA GLU A 108 11.28 -11.18 1.90
C GLU A 108 12.17 -9.99 1.51
N ALA A 109 13.48 -10.20 1.38
CA ALA A 109 14.42 -9.17 0.93
C ALA A 109 14.07 -8.64 -0.47
N LEU A 110 13.71 -9.55 -1.40
CA LEU A 110 13.26 -9.21 -2.74
C LEU A 110 12.00 -8.36 -2.74
N LEU A 111 11.01 -8.71 -1.91
CA LEU A 111 9.80 -7.93 -1.76
C LEU A 111 10.12 -6.53 -1.21
N LEU A 112 10.98 -6.42 -0.20
CA LEU A 112 11.37 -5.15 0.40
C LEU A 112 12.15 -4.27 -0.57
N GLU A 113 13.11 -4.81 -1.32
CA GLU A 113 13.85 -4.07 -2.35
C GLU A 113 12.94 -3.63 -3.50
N THR A 114 11.99 -4.48 -3.89
CA THR A 114 10.96 -4.11 -4.86
C THR A 114 10.12 -2.95 -4.35
N LEU A 115 9.67 -2.99 -3.09
CA LEU A 115 8.92 -1.90 -2.46
C LEU A 115 9.75 -0.61 -2.34
N ARG A 116 11.05 -0.72 -2.05
CA ARG A 116 11.98 0.41 -1.97
C ARG A 116 12.10 1.11 -3.33
N LYS A 117 12.34 0.36 -4.42
CA LYS A 117 12.45 0.91 -5.77
C LYS A 117 11.10 1.35 -6.34
N THR A 118 10.02 0.67 -5.97
CA THR A 118 8.65 1.04 -6.34
C THR A 118 8.05 1.99 -5.32
N THR A 119 8.53 3.23 -5.30
CA THR A 119 7.83 4.26 -4.53
C THR A 119 6.50 4.61 -5.24
N ILE A 120 5.46 3.79 -5.05
CA ILE A 120 4.12 3.95 -5.66
C ILE A 120 3.43 5.21 -5.13
N VAL A 121 3.78 5.60 -3.91
CA VAL A 121 3.29 6.79 -3.21
C VAL A 121 4.50 7.69 -2.92
N PRO A 122 4.96 8.49 -3.88
CA PRO A 122 6.11 9.38 -3.66
C PRO A 122 5.80 10.48 -2.62
N LEU A 123 4.52 10.88 -2.55
CA LEU A 123 4.00 11.83 -1.57
C LEU A 123 3.09 11.08 -0.60
N SER A 124 3.49 11.01 0.67
CA SER A 124 2.64 10.46 1.74
C SER A 124 1.34 11.25 1.88
N LEU A 125 0.39 10.71 2.64
CA LEU A 125 -0.82 11.44 2.98
C LEU A 125 -0.44 12.74 3.72
N PRO A 126 -1.07 13.89 3.41
CA PRO A 126 -0.84 15.12 4.14
C PRO A 126 -1.17 14.93 5.62
N HIS A 127 -0.23 15.25 6.49
CA HIS A 127 -0.40 15.33 7.93
C HIS A 127 -0.62 16.79 8.32
N SER A 128 -1.09 17.02 9.55
CA SER A 128 -1.29 18.36 10.10
C SER A 128 -0.67 18.43 11.49
N ALA A 129 0.05 19.52 11.79
CA ALA A 129 0.57 19.76 13.13
C ALA A 129 -0.61 19.94 14.11
N LEU A 130 -0.63 19.17 15.19
CA LEU A 130 -1.69 19.23 16.21
C LEU A 130 -1.54 20.45 17.12
N GLU A 131 -0.31 20.90 17.30
CA GLU A 131 0.10 22.02 18.13
C GLU A 131 1.37 22.67 17.56
N ASP A 132 1.71 23.84 18.06
CA ASP A 132 2.94 24.53 17.69
C ASP A 132 4.14 23.68 18.12
N THR A 133 4.92 23.20 17.16
CA THR A 133 6.02 22.27 17.38
C THR A 133 7.30 22.82 16.76
N GLU A 134 8.41 22.77 17.49
CA GLU A 134 9.72 23.09 16.94
C GLU A 134 10.37 21.83 16.33
N PHE A 135 10.78 21.90 15.07
CA PHE A 135 11.44 20.81 14.37
C PHE A 135 12.67 21.33 13.62
N GLN A 136 13.85 20.78 13.95
CA GLN A 136 15.13 21.17 13.35
C GLN A 136 15.41 22.70 13.37
N GLY A 137 14.97 23.39 14.43
CA GLY A 137 15.12 24.85 14.58
C GLY A 137 14.06 25.68 13.83
N PHE A 138 13.07 25.03 13.20
CA PHE A 138 11.92 25.68 12.58
C PHE A 138 10.67 25.53 13.45
N LEU A 139 9.97 26.64 13.70
CA LEU A 139 8.68 26.62 14.38
C LEU A 139 7.56 26.27 13.38
N ILE A 140 6.98 25.08 13.52
CA ILE A 140 5.82 24.62 12.76
C ILE A 140 4.58 24.97 13.57
N LYS A 141 3.75 25.87 13.04
CA LYS A 141 2.49 26.25 13.70
C LYS A 141 1.46 25.14 13.61
N LYS A 142 0.56 25.10 14.58
CA LYS A 142 -0.66 24.29 14.55
C LYS A 142 -1.40 24.46 13.23
N ASP A 143 -1.97 23.36 12.76
CA ASP A 143 -2.71 23.24 11.49
C ASP A 143 -1.87 23.43 10.22
N THR A 144 -0.54 23.51 10.33
CA THR A 144 0.34 23.49 9.16
C THR A 144 0.31 22.10 8.51
N LEU A 145 0.05 22.07 7.19
CA LEU A 145 0.10 20.85 6.40
C LEU A 145 1.54 20.40 6.17
N VAL A 146 1.84 19.17 6.59
CA VAL A 146 3.15 18.52 6.42
C VAL A 146 2.99 17.34 5.47
N ILE A 147 3.75 17.35 4.38
CA ILE A 147 3.77 16.24 3.42
C ILE A 147 5.13 15.57 3.49
N VAL A 148 5.17 14.31 3.89
CA VAL A 148 6.41 13.53 3.92
C VAL A 148 6.66 12.95 2.53
N LEU A 149 7.86 13.17 2.01
CA LEU A 149 8.33 12.60 0.76
C LEU A 149 8.86 11.19 1.01
N ALA A 150 8.08 10.17 0.67
CA ALA A 150 8.49 8.78 0.86
C ALA A 150 9.57 8.35 -0.14
N SER A 151 9.74 9.07 -1.26
CA SER A 151 10.83 8.86 -2.21
C SER A 151 12.22 9.17 -1.64
N GLY A 152 12.29 9.82 -0.46
CA GLY A 152 13.56 10.05 0.25
C GLY A 152 14.21 8.79 0.78
N ASN A 153 13.50 7.65 0.82
CA ASN A 153 14.05 6.37 1.26
C ASN A 153 15.18 5.85 0.35
N ALA A 154 15.24 6.33 -0.89
CA ALA A 154 16.31 6.05 -1.86
C ALA A 154 17.47 7.07 -1.79
N SER A 155 17.67 7.73 -0.64
CA SER A 155 18.83 8.61 -0.46
C SER A 155 20.13 7.81 -0.49
N GLU A 156 21.19 8.42 -1.02
CA GLU A 156 22.55 7.85 -1.07
C GLU A 156 23.08 7.41 0.31
N LYS A 157 22.55 8.00 1.39
CA LYS A 157 22.90 7.66 2.79
C LYS A 157 22.31 6.35 3.27
N THR A 158 21.18 5.90 2.72
CA THR A 158 20.47 4.69 3.15
C THR A 158 20.71 3.49 2.22
N SER A 159 21.22 3.71 1.01
CA SER A 159 21.58 2.62 0.09
C SER A 159 22.75 3.07 -0.80
N PRO A 160 23.91 2.38 -0.75
CA PRO A 160 25.12 2.79 -1.48
C PRO A 160 24.95 2.69 -3.00
N GLU A 161 23.98 1.92 -3.49
CA GLU A 161 23.66 1.83 -4.91
C GLU A 161 22.16 2.10 -5.16
N ILE A 162 21.86 3.33 -5.60
CA ILE A 162 20.48 3.79 -5.81
C ILE A 162 19.84 3.06 -7.02
N ASN A 163 20.64 2.76 -8.04
CA ASN A 163 20.17 2.25 -9.33
C ASN A 163 20.24 0.72 -9.48
N SER A 164 21.07 0.02 -8.72
CA SER A 164 21.18 -1.45 -8.78
C SER A 164 20.25 -2.14 -7.78
N PHE A 165 19.95 -3.40 -8.01
CA PHE A 165 19.21 -4.25 -7.08
C PHE A 165 20.20 -4.81 -6.05
N CYS A 166 20.10 -4.38 -4.78
CA CYS A 166 21.04 -4.76 -3.71
C CYS A 166 20.78 -6.18 -3.15
N LEU A 167 20.50 -7.16 -4.02
CA LEU A 167 20.38 -8.57 -3.65
C LEU A 167 21.60 -9.41 -4.08
N LEU A 168 22.64 -8.76 -4.60
CA LEU A 168 23.95 -9.32 -4.90
C LEU A 168 24.95 -8.98 -3.80
#